data_AF-A0A538H6X9-F1
#
_entry.id   AF-A0A538H6X9-F1
#
_cell.length_a   1.000
_cell.length_b   1.000
_cell.length_c   1.000
_cell.angle_alpha   90.00
_cell.angle_beta   90.00
_cell.angle_gamma   90.00
#
_symmetry.space_group_name_H-M   'P 1'
#
loop_
_entity.id
_entity.type
_entity.pdbx_description
1 polymer ?
#
loop_
_entity_poly.entity_id
_entity_poly.type
_entity_poly.pdbx_seq_one_letter_code
_entity_poly.pdbx_strand_id
1 'polypeptide(L)'
;MILERVVRPAGPYTLALSAKHASDATRQVRDGTLTMALRVGERVELASARQTLDGRLVLRVESEEGLERLRFVLAVDADHSEFLRRFARDPLIGETASRFQGMRHLRMPTVAQALLRAFCGQLIDSRRARQLERIIVRAAEPAVEGTDLHMPPTSKSLARFAPVRLRQLGLHAGRAAALVRICRSTDLEKLHSVSTETAAAFIERQRGLGAWSAGVVCFEGLGRYERGLVGDLSLVKLMSRLRGRWVEAHETAELLAPYGEWGGLAGLYLTTGFAHGLIPLPEERPVRFPRPSYA
;
A
#
# COMPACT_ATOMS: atom_id res chain seq x y z
N MET A 1 18.33 18.22 15.71
CA MET A 1 18.41 17.45 16.97
C MET A 1 17.59 16.19 16.76
N ILE A 2 18.13 15.00 16.98
CA ILE A 2 17.37 13.76 16.81
C ILE A 2 16.50 13.55 18.06
N LEU A 3 15.19 13.44 17.86
CA LEU A 3 14.21 13.05 18.87
C LEU A 3 14.09 11.53 18.87
N GLU A 4 14.29 10.91 20.03
CA GLU A 4 13.96 9.50 20.24
C GLU A 4 12.65 9.40 21.04
N ARG A 5 11.75 8.51 20.59
CA ARG A 5 10.45 8.25 21.21
C ARG A 5 10.22 6.75 21.29
N VAL A 6 9.84 6.26 22.47
CA VAL A 6 9.42 4.88 22.66
C VAL A 6 7.91 4.84 22.70
N VAL A 7 7.29 4.08 21.80
CA VAL A 7 5.83 4.02 21.65
C VAL A 7 5.34 2.59 21.72
N ARG A 8 4.14 2.41 22.28
CA ARG A 8 3.42 1.13 22.25
C ARG A 8 2.39 1.18 21.11
N PRO A 9 2.46 0.27 20.12
CA PRO A 9 1.42 0.18 19.10
C PRO A 9 0.05 -0.16 19.69
N ALA A 10 -1.00 0.31 19.01
CA ALA A 10 -2.37 -0.07 19.33
C ALA A 10 -2.67 -1.49 18.82
N GLY A 11 -2.98 -2.40 19.74
CA GLY A 11 -3.19 -3.81 19.46
C GLY A 11 -1.91 -4.58 19.10
N PRO A 12 -2.03 -5.84 18.64
CA PRO A 12 -0.89 -6.65 18.22
C PRO A 12 -0.13 -6.00 17.05
N TYR A 13 1.21 -5.97 17.14
CA TYR A 13 2.09 -5.38 16.13
C TYR A 13 3.44 -6.10 16.04
N THR A 14 3.88 -6.38 14.82
CA THR A 14 5.20 -6.97 14.54
C THR A 14 5.84 -6.23 13.36
N LEU A 15 6.85 -5.40 13.62
CA LEU A 15 7.54 -4.63 12.58
C LEU A 15 8.14 -5.55 11.53
N ALA A 16 8.71 -6.69 11.94
CA ALA A 16 9.30 -7.66 11.01
C ALA A 16 8.29 -8.25 10.02
N LEU A 17 7.03 -8.46 10.44
CA LEU A 17 5.96 -8.91 9.55
C LEU A 17 5.52 -7.77 8.61
N SER A 18 5.33 -6.56 9.16
CA SER A 18 4.86 -5.38 8.42
C SER A 18 5.87 -4.86 7.41
N ALA A 19 7.16 -4.93 7.72
CA ALA A 19 8.24 -4.39 6.92
C ALA A 19 8.79 -5.40 5.90
N LYS A 20 8.24 -6.62 5.86
CA LYS A 20 8.66 -7.66 4.91
C LYS A 20 8.40 -7.18 3.47
N HIS A 21 9.48 -6.98 2.70
CA HIS A 21 9.45 -6.39 1.35
C HIS A 21 8.98 -4.93 1.27
N ALA A 22 9.08 -4.17 2.37
CA ALA A 22 8.67 -2.76 2.39
C ALA A 22 9.65 -1.80 1.71
N SER A 23 10.90 -2.22 1.47
CA SER A 23 11.92 -1.36 0.86
C SER A 23 11.50 -0.88 -0.54
N ASP A 24 11.62 0.42 -0.76
CA ASP A 24 11.36 1.11 -2.03
C ASP A 24 12.38 2.26 -2.19
N ALA A 25 12.05 3.32 -2.94
CA ALA A 25 12.96 4.45 -3.12
C ALA A 25 12.99 5.41 -1.93
N THR A 26 11.99 5.39 -1.05
CA THR A 26 11.86 6.31 0.09
C THR A 26 12.15 5.64 1.42
N ARG A 27 12.18 4.30 1.47
CA ARG A 27 12.53 3.53 2.67
C ARG A 27 13.32 2.26 2.40
N GLN A 28 14.05 1.82 3.41
CA GLN A 28 14.77 0.56 3.42
C GLN A 28 14.65 -0.14 4.78
N VAL A 29 14.68 -1.47 4.76
CA VAL A 29 14.78 -2.31 5.95
C VAL A 29 16.14 -2.97 5.96
N ARG A 30 16.91 -2.77 7.03
CA ARG A 30 18.21 -3.38 7.26
C ARG A 30 18.37 -3.74 8.72
N ASP A 31 18.80 -4.97 9.01
CA ASP A 31 19.10 -5.44 10.36
C ASP A 31 17.95 -5.17 11.37
N GLY A 32 16.70 -5.40 10.94
CA GLY A 32 15.49 -5.19 11.75
C GLY A 32 15.10 -3.72 11.96
N THR A 33 15.83 -2.77 11.37
CA THR A 33 15.54 -1.34 11.41
C THR A 33 14.96 -0.88 10.08
N LEU A 34 13.80 -0.22 10.13
CA LEU A 34 13.24 0.50 9.00
C LEU A 34 13.77 1.93 9.03
N THR A 35 14.43 2.37 7.97
CA THR A 35 14.87 3.75 7.76
C THR A 35 14.12 4.34 6.57
N MET A 36 13.64 5.58 6.67
CA MET A 36 12.89 6.22 5.61
C MET A 36 13.11 7.74 5.55
N ALA A 37 12.92 8.30 4.37
CA ALA A 37 12.79 9.73 4.16
C ALA A 37 11.33 10.15 4.40
N LEU A 38 11.12 11.17 5.24
CA LEU A 38 9.83 11.78 5.48
C LEU A 38 9.83 13.21 4.97
N ARG A 39 8.67 13.65 4.46
CA ARG A 39 8.45 15.04 4.10
C ARG A 39 7.77 15.77 5.25
N VAL A 40 8.39 16.85 5.70
CA VAL A 40 7.95 17.72 6.79
C VAL A 40 7.93 19.15 6.23
N GLY A 41 6.75 19.64 5.86
CA GLY A 41 6.61 20.81 4.99
C GLY A 41 7.42 20.68 3.68
N GLU A 42 8.33 21.62 3.42
CA GLU A 42 9.24 21.57 2.25
C GLU A 42 10.57 20.84 2.54
N ARG A 43 10.81 20.42 3.78
CA ARG A 43 12.05 19.76 4.21
C ARG A 43 11.93 18.24 4.11
N VAL A 44 13.09 17.58 4.10
CA VAL A 44 13.21 16.15 4.31
C VAL A 44 13.81 15.89 5.68
N GLU A 45 13.29 14.88 6.36
CA GLU A 45 13.88 14.33 7.58
C GLU A 45 14.14 12.84 7.39
N LEU A 46 15.25 12.35 7.97
CA LEU A 46 15.48 10.91 8.06
C LEU A 46 14.86 10.39 9.35
N ALA A 47 14.05 9.35 9.18
CA ALA A 47 13.36 8.67 10.25
C ALA A 47 13.80 7.22 10.34
N SER A 48 13.81 6.66 11.55
CA SER A 48 14.00 5.23 11.74
C SER A 48 13.09 4.64 12.80
N ALA A 49 12.77 3.37 12.62
CA ALA A 49 11.97 2.59 13.55
C ALA A 49 12.56 1.19 13.74
N ARG A 50 12.68 0.77 15.00
CA ARG A 50 13.03 -0.61 15.37
C ARG A 50 12.08 -1.10 16.44
N GLN A 51 11.78 -2.39 16.42
CA GLN A 51 10.97 -3.02 17.46
C GLN A 51 11.87 -3.67 18.52
N THR A 52 11.54 -3.43 19.79
CA THR A 52 12.17 -4.07 20.94
C THR A 52 11.53 -5.42 21.24
N LEU A 53 12.20 -6.26 22.02
CA LEU A 53 11.70 -7.60 22.36
C LEU A 53 10.38 -7.58 23.13
N ASP A 54 10.10 -6.50 23.87
CA ASP A 54 8.83 -6.31 24.60
C ASP A 54 7.68 -5.78 23.71
N GLY A 55 7.93 -5.63 22.41
CA GLY A 55 6.94 -5.21 21.42
C GLY A 55 6.85 -3.70 21.20
N ARG A 56 7.50 -2.86 22.01
CA ARG A 56 7.53 -1.40 21.81
C ARG A 56 8.38 -1.00 20.59
N LEU A 57 8.02 0.09 19.94
CA LEU A 57 8.79 0.68 18.85
C LEU A 57 9.64 1.83 19.37
N VAL A 58 10.93 1.82 19.04
CA VAL A 58 11.83 2.97 19.20
C VAL A 58 11.84 3.72 17.88
N LEU A 59 11.32 4.95 17.92
CA LEU A 59 11.21 5.85 16.78
C LEU A 59 12.25 6.96 16.92
N ARG A 60 12.98 7.24 15.85
CA ARG A 60 13.92 8.36 15.76
C ARG A 60 13.54 9.26 14.60
N VAL A 61 13.40 10.55 14.87
CA VAL A 61 12.99 11.60 13.92
C VAL A 61 13.70 12.91 14.27
N GLU A 62 13.55 13.96 13.47
CA GLU A 62 14.19 15.25 13.73
C GLU A 62 13.20 16.31 14.28
N SER A 63 11.90 16.10 14.10
CA SER A 63 10.83 16.95 14.62
C SER A 63 9.59 16.17 15.10
N GLU A 64 8.68 16.85 15.80
CA GLU A 64 7.38 16.28 16.20
C GLU A 64 6.47 16.03 14.98
N GLU A 65 6.50 16.87 13.96
CA GLU A 65 5.77 16.59 12.70
C GLU A 65 6.34 15.32 12.02
N GLY A 66 7.67 15.16 12.02
CA GLY A 66 8.32 13.92 11.57
C GLY A 66 7.85 12.69 12.37
N LEU A 67 7.64 12.83 13.68
CA LEU A 67 7.10 11.78 14.53
C LEU A 67 5.69 11.38 14.09
N GLU A 68 4.79 12.34 13.90
CA GLU A 68 3.42 12.09 13.44
C GLU A 68 3.39 11.38 12.08
N ARG A 69 4.22 11.83 11.14
CA ARG A 69 4.38 11.18 9.82
C ARG A 69 4.90 9.76 9.94
N LEU A 70 5.89 9.51 10.79
CA LEU A 70 6.43 8.17 11.00
C LEU A 70 5.38 7.24 11.62
N ARG A 71 4.62 7.72 12.62
CA ARG A 71 3.53 6.96 13.24
C ARG A 71 2.45 6.59 12.23
N PHE A 72 2.11 7.53 11.33
CA PHE A 72 1.19 7.28 10.22
C PHE A 72 1.72 6.17 9.30
N VAL A 73 2.95 6.30 8.79
CA VAL A 73 3.56 5.31 7.88
C VAL A 73 3.59 3.92 8.49
N LEU A 74 3.95 3.84 9.77
CA LEU A 74 4.03 2.58 10.51
C LEU A 74 2.67 2.01 10.91
N ALA A 75 1.59 2.80 10.78
CA ALA A 75 0.25 2.48 11.29
C ALA A 75 0.26 2.09 12.78
N VAL A 76 1.06 2.79 13.60
CA VAL A 76 1.23 2.49 15.04
C VAL A 76 -0.10 2.61 15.79
N ASP A 77 -0.92 3.58 15.38
CA ASP A 77 -2.20 3.91 16.02
C ASP A 77 -3.38 3.12 15.46
N ALA A 78 -3.17 2.29 14.43
CA ALA A 78 -4.22 1.46 13.87
C ALA A 78 -4.42 0.20 14.72
N ASP A 79 -5.50 0.16 15.50
CA ASP A 79 -5.87 -1.01 16.30
C ASP A 79 -6.66 -2.01 15.44
N HIS A 80 -6.04 -3.17 15.17
CA HIS A 80 -6.68 -4.26 14.42
C HIS A 80 -7.28 -5.33 15.34
N SER A 81 -7.29 -5.13 16.67
CA SER A 81 -7.72 -6.15 17.63
C SER A 81 -9.17 -6.59 17.41
N GLU A 82 -10.05 -5.68 16.99
CA GLU A 82 -11.42 -6.03 16.62
C GLU A 82 -11.47 -6.94 15.39
N PHE A 83 -10.82 -6.54 14.30
CA PHE A 83 -10.70 -7.34 13.07
C PHE A 83 -10.23 -8.76 13.37
N LEU A 84 -9.13 -8.88 14.14
CA LEU A 84 -8.53 -10.17 14.48
C LEU A 84 -9.49 -11.05 15.28
N ARG A 85 -10.20 -10.49 16.27
CA ARG A 85 -11.19 -11.23 17.06
C ARG A 85 -12.38 -11.65 16.22
N ARG A 86 -12.92 -10.73 15.42
CA ARG A 86 -14.13 -10.93 14.61
C ARG A 86 -13.95 -12.03 13.57
N PHE A 87 -12.79 -12.08 12.93
CA PHE A 87 -12.51 -13.04 11.85
C PHE A 87 -11.59 -14.20 12.26
N ALA A 88 -11.36 -14.42 13.56
CA ALA A 88 -10.50 -15.49 14.07
C ALA A 88 -10.89 -16.90 13.61
N ARG A 89 -12.17 -17.12 13.30
CA ARG A 89 -12.73 -18.40 12.83
C ARG A 89 -13.20 -18.34 11.37
N ASP A 90 -12.86 -17.26 10.66
CA ASP A 90 -13.21 -17.15 9.25
C ASP A 90 -12.49 -18.26 8.44
N PRO A 91 -13.19 -18.99 7.56
CA PRO A 91 -12.62 -20.13 6.84
C PRO A 91 -11.51 -19.74 5.86
N LEU A 92 -11.47 -18.49 5.40
CA LEU A 92 -10.45 -18.00 4.47
C LEU A 92 -9.32 -17.26 5.20
N ILE A 93 -9.64 -16.39 6.16
CA ILE A 93 -8.62 -15.55 6.81
C ILE A 93 -8.29 -15.90 8.24
N GLY A 94 -9.05 -16.77 8.93
CA GLY A 94 -8.85 -17.06 10.36
C GLY A 94 -7.45 -17.59 10.69
N GLU A 95 -6.96 -18.55 9.91
CA GLU A 95 -5.59 -19.08 10.07
C GLU A 95 -4.53 -17.99 9.80
N THR A 96 -4.76 -17.15 8.80
CA THR A 96 -3.85 -16.03 8.49
C THR A 96 -3.88 -14.98 9.59
N ALA A 97 -5.06 -14.65 10.13
CA ALA A 97 -5.25 -13.73 11.24
C ALA A 97 -4.50 -14.21 12.49
N SER A 98 -4.52 -15.52 12.77
CA SER A 98 -3.79 -16.13 13.88
C SER A 98 -2.26 -16.02 13.69
N ARG A 99 -1.75 -16.47 12.53
CA ARG A 99 -0.30 -16.49 12.24
C ARG A 99 0.32 -15.11 12.04
N PHE A 100 -0.46 -14.14 11.58
CA PHE A 100 0.00 -12.80 11.20
C PHE A 100 -0.68 -11.68 12.01
N GLN A 101 -1.16 -11.95 13.22
CA GLN A 101 -1.89 -10.98 14.06
C GLN A 101 -1.19 -9.61 14.22
N GLY A 102 0.15 -9.58 14.24
CA GLY A 102 0.94 -8.36 14.35
C GLY A 102 1.19 -7.63 13.02
N MET A 103 0.75 -8.17 11.89
CA MET A 103 1.01 -7.59 10.57
C MET A 103 0.23 -6.29 10.40
N ARG A 104 0.93 -5.25 9.94
CA ARG A 104 0.38 -3.99 9.43
C ARG A 104 0.84 -3.80 7.99
N HIS A 105 0.01 -3.16 7.19
CA HIS A 105 0.46 -2.62 5.91
C HIS A 105 1.14 -1.29 6.16
N LEU A 106 2.41 -1.17 5.77
CA LEU A 106 3.11 0.11 5.88
C LEU A 106 2.56 1.07 4.83
N ARG A 107 2.07 2.22 5.30
CA ARG A 107 1.46 3.26 4.47
C ARG A 107 2.53 4.00 3.67
N MET A 108 2.10 4.76 2.67
CA MET A 108 2.96 5.68 1.92
C MET A 108 3.07 7.00 2.69
N PRO A 109 4.23 7.68 2.65
CA PRO A 109 4.37 9.00 3.29
C PRO A 109 3.53 10.10 2.64
N THR A 110 3.06 9.90 1.41
CA THR A 110 2.18 10.83 0.67
C THR A 110 1.11 10.07 -0.11
N VAL A 111 -0.06 10.70 -0.27
CA VAL A 111 -1.16 10.20 -1.10
C VAL A 111 -0.75 10.19 -2.58
N ALA A 112 0.08 11.15 -2.99
CA ALA A 112 0.65 11.19 -4.34
C ALA A 112 1.53 9.97 -4.66
N GLN A 113 2.33 9.50 -3.69
CA GLN A 113 3.11 8.27 -3.86
C GLN A 113 2.21 7.03 -3.93
N ALA A 114 1.15 6.96 -3.13
CA ALA A 114 0.16 5.87 -3.22
C ALA A 114 -0.53 5.84 -4.59
N LEU A 115 -0.87 7.00 -5.15
CA LEU A 115 -1.43 7.09 -6.51
C LEU A 115 -0.41 6.65 -7.58
N LEU A 116 0.84 7.09 -7.47
CA LEU A 116 1.92 6.63 -8.36
C LEU A 116 2.04 5.11 -8.32
N ARG A 117 2.08 4.52 -7.13
CA ARG A 117 2.14 3.07 -6.93
C ARG A 117 0.94 2.36 -7.55
N ALA A 118 -0.27 2.90 -7.40
CA ALA A 118 -1.45 2.35 -8.06
C ALA A 118 -1.23 2.33 -9.59
N PHE A 119 -0.82 3.44 -10.21
CA PHE A 119 -0.54 3.44 -11.66
C PHE A 119 0.57 2.47 -12.06
N CYS A 120 1.65 2.37 -11.29
CA CYS A 120 2.75 1.44 -11.55
C CYS A 120 2.29 -0.03 -11.44
N GLY A 121 1.39 -0.35 -10.50
CA GLY A 121 0.95 -1.72 -10.24
C GLY A 121 -0.13 -2.25 -11.19
N GLN A 122 -0.74 -1.41 -12.03
CA GLN A 122 -1.79 -1.86 -12.95
C GLN A 122 -1.25 -2.87 -13.99
N LEU A 123 -1.89 -4.05 -14.02
CA LEU A 123 -1.75 -5.12 -15.02
C LEU A 123 -0.33 -5.68 -15.20
N ILE A 124 0.54 -5.56 -14.19
CA ILE A 124 1.90 -6.10 -14.23
C ILE A 124 2.26 -6.82 -12.93
N ASP A 125 3.35 -7.59 -12.94
CA ASP A 125 3.85 -8.25 -11.74
C ASP A 125 4.37 -7.23 -10.70
N SER A 126 4.29 -7.60 -9.43
CA SER A 126 4.63 -6.71 -8.31
C SER A 126 6.10 -6.29 -8.27
N ARG A 127 7.01 -7.09 -8.84
CA ARG A 127 8.44 -6.80 -8.88
C ARG A 127 8.73 -5.70 -9.90
N ARG A 128 8.14 -5.80 -11.10
CA ARG A 128 8.20 -4.79 -12.15
C ARG A 128 7.51 -3.49 -11.73
N ALA A 129 6.36 -3.58 -11.05
CA ALA A 129 5.67 -2.42 -10.49
C ALA A 129 6.55 -1.64 -9.49
N ARG A 130 7.17 -2.36 -8.54
CA ARG A 130 8.11 -1.77 -7.57
C ARG A 130 9.32 -1.14 -8.26
N GLN A 131 9.87 -1.78 -9.28
CA GLN A 131 11.00 -1.23 -10.03
C GLN A 131 10.62 0.07 -10.75
N LEU A 132 9.46 0.09 -11.41
CA LEU A 132 8.95 1.27 -12.11
C LEU A 132 8.68 2.43 -11.14
N GLU A 133 8.04 2.16 -9.99
CA GLU A 133 7.84 3.16 -8.94
C GLU A 133 9.17 3.73 -8.48
N ARG A 134 10.17 2.88 -8.18
CA ARG A 134 11.51 3.34 -7.77
C ARG A 134 12.15 4.24 -8.82
N ILE A 135 12.09 3.88 -10.11
CA ILE A 135 12.64 4.69 -11.19
C ILE A 135 11.97 6.06 -11.24
N ILE A 136 10.65 6.12 -11.12
CA ILE A 136 9.91 7.37 -11.21
C ILE A 136 10.15 8.26 -9.97
N VAL A 137 10.14 7.69 -8.76
CA VAL A 137 10.46 8.43 -7.53
C VAL A 137 11.85 9.04 -7.61
N ARG A 138 12.85 8.25 -8.04
CA ARG A 138 14.23 8.73 -8.21
C ARG A 138 14.37 9.87 -9.21
N ALA A 139 13.52 9.88 -10.24
CA ALA A 139 13.47 10.96 -11.23
C ALA A 139 12.68 12.18 -10.76
N ALA A 140 11.73 12.01 -9.82
CA ALA A 140 10.84 13.06 -9.35
C ALA A 140 11.45 13.92 -8.23
N GLU A 141 12.28 13.29 -7.40
CA GLU A 141 12.75 13.84 -6.13
C GLU A 141 14.25 13.60 -5.95
N PRO A 142 14.99 14.53 -5.31
CA PRO A 142 16.40 14.35 -5.05
C PRO A 142 16.65 13.20 -4.05
N ALA A 143 17.87 12.67 -4.10
CA ALA A 143 18.37 11.79 -3.05
C ALA A 143 18.53 12.60 -1.74
N VAL A 144 18.28 11.94 -0.62
CA VAL A 144 18.54 12.51 0.71
C VAL A 144 20.03 12.39 0.99
N GLU A 145 20.63 13.50 1.38
CA GLU A 145 22.07 13.61 1.62
C GLU A 145 22.59 12.49 2.53
N GLY A 146 23.69 11.85 2.12
CA GLY A 146 24.31 10.75 2.86
C GLY A 146 23.57 9.40 2.78
N THR A 147 22.56 9.26 1.90
CA THR A 147 21.79 8.01 1.75
C THR A 147 21.43 7.68 0.29
N ASP A 148 20.96 6.46 0.04
CA ASP A 148 20.37 6.04 -1.25
C ASP A 148 18.84 6.26 -1.32
N LEU A 149 18.26 6.90 -0.30
CA LEU A 149 16.84 7.18 -0.20
C LEU A 149 16.51 8.49 -0.94
N HIS A 150 15.28 8.60 -1.42
CA HIS A 150 14.75 9.80 -2.07
C HIS A 150 13.58 10.35 -1.27
N MET A 151 13.31 11.65 -1.42
CA MET A 151 12.13 12.23 -0.80
C MET A 151 10.85 11.57 -1.34
N PRO A 152 9.80 11.41 -0.51
CA PRO A 152 8.50 11.01 -0.99
C PRO A 152 7.95 12.02 -2.01
N PRO A 153 7.48 11.58 -3.20
CA PRO A 153 6.95 12.47 -4.21
C PRO A 153 5.64 13.11 -3.75
N THR A 154 5.34 14.29 -4.27
CA THR A 154 4.11 15.06 -4.01
C THR A 154 3.34 15.25 -5.31
N SER A 155 2.09 15.72 -5.22
CA SER A 155 1.39 16.21 -6.42
C SER A 155 2.24 17.23 -7.17
N LYS A 156 2.88 18.17 -6.46
CA LYS A 156 3.72 19.21 -7.07
C LYS A 156 4.91 18.64 -7.84
N SER A 157 5.62 17.64 -7.30
CA SER A 157 6.76 17.06 -8.02
C SER A 157 6.35 16.19 -9.20
N LEU A 158 5.30 15.37 -9.05
CA LEU A 158 4.79 14.56 -10.15
C LEU A 158 4.17 15.41 -11.28
N ALA A 159 3.56 16.54 -10.95
CA ALA A 159 2.99 17.50 -11.91
C ALA A 159 4.04 18.17 -12.84
N ARG A 160 5.31 18.22 -12.41
CA ARG A 160 6.42 18.83 -13.18
C ARG A 160 6.78 18.00 -14.42
N PHE A 161 6.48 16.72 -14.43
CA PHE A 161 6.77 15.89 -15.60
C PHE A 161 5.92 16.30 -16.81
N ALA A 162 6.54 16.28 -17.99
CA ALA A 162 5.80 16.05 -19.21
C ALA A 162 5.39 14.56 -19.29
N PRO A 163 4.16 14.20 -19.70
CA PRO A 163 3.74 12.80 -19.80
C PRO A 163 4.69 11.91 -20.62
N VAL A 164 5.30 12.46 -21.67
CA VAL A 164 6.29 11.76 -22.50
C VAL A 164 7.52 11.33 -21.69
N ARG A 165 7.93 12.11 -20.68
CA ARG A 165 9.08 11.75 -19.84
C ARG A 165 8.77 10.54 -18.97
N LEU A 166 7.58 10.47 -18.37
CA LEU A 166 7.14 9.29 -17.62
C LEU A 166 7.01 8.06 -18.52
N ARG A 167 6.60 8.25 -19.77
CA ARG A 167 6.60 7.18 -20.78
C ARG A 167 8.00 6.65 -21.07
N GLN A 168 8.99 7.53 -21.22
CA GLN A 168 10.39 7.13 -21.38
C GLN A 168 10.93 6.36 -20.17
N LEU A 169 10.43 6.65 -18.96
CA LEU A 169 10.75 5.91 -17.73
C LEU A 169 10.01 4.56 -17.62
N GLY A 170 9.11 4.25 -18.56
CA GLY A 170 8.44 2.96 -18.67
C GLY A 170 6.95 2.96 -18.26
N LEU A 171 6.39 4.10 -17.84
CA LEU A 171 4.96 4.17 -17.53
C LEU A 171 4.12 4.23 -18.81
N HIS A 172 3.03 3.47 -18.91
CA HIS A 172 2.16 3.52 -20.09
C HIS A 172 1.69 4.95 -20.40
N ALA A 173 1.62 5.33 -21.67
CA ALA A 173 1.32 6.70 -22.11
C ALA A 173 0.03 7.27 -21.50
N GLY A 174 -1.06 6.49 -21.50
CA GLY A 174 -2.32 6.89 -20.89
C GLY A 174 -2.26 7.08 -19.37
N ARG A 175 -1.49 6.22 -18.67
CA ARG A 175 -1.27 6.31 -17.22
C ARG A 175 -0.41 7.52 -16.86
N ALA A 176 0.64 7.77 -17.65
CA ALA A 176 1.49 8.95 -17.51
C ALA A 176 0.69 10.25 -17.67
N ALA A 177 -0.14 10.35 -18.71
CA ALA A 177 -0.98 11.51 -18.93
C ALA A 177 -2.00 11.71 -17.80
N ALA A 178 -2.63 10.63 -17.34
CA ALA A 178 -3.59 10.67 -16.23
C ALA A 178 -2.92 11.12 -14.92
N LEU A 179 -1.78 10.54 -14.54
CA LEU A 179 -1.05 10.89 -13.33
C LEU A 179 -0.69 12.38 -13.30
N VAL A 180 -0.06 12.89 -14.37
CA VAL A 180 0.35 14.30 -14.47
C VAL A 180 -0.87 15.22 -14.41
N ARG A 181 -1.95 14.88 -15.13
CA ARG A 181 -3.19 15.68 -15.12
C ARG A 181 -3.79 15.78 -13.71
N ILE A 182 -3.92 14.65 -13.00
CA ILE A 182 -4.49 14.61 -11.65
C ILE A 182 -3.61 15.43 -10.68
N CYS A 183 -2.29 15.24 -10.74
CA CYS A 183 -1.35 15.94 -9.87
C CYS A 183 -1.29 17.46 -10.15
N ARG A 184 -1.63 17.90 -11.37
CA ARG A 184 -1.76 19.32 -11.72
C ARG A 184 -3.08 19.93 -11.25
N SER A 185 -4.17 19.15 -11.23
CA SER A 185 -5.49 19.67 -10.89
C SER A 185 -5.75 19.72 -9.38
N THR A 186 -5.09 18.88 -8.59
CA THR A 186 -5.42 18.71 -7.18
C THR A 186 -4.20 18.33 -6.35
N ASP A 187 -4.07 18.98 -5.20
CA ASP A 187 -3.20 18.49 -4.14
C ASP A 187 -3.87 17.29 -3.46
N LEU A 188 -3.30 16.10 -3.66
CA LEU A 188 -3.89 14.83 -3.25
C LEU A 188 -3.90 14.66 -1.72
N GLU A 189 -3.06 15.40 -1.00
CA GLU A 189 -3.05 15.37 0.47
C GLU A 189 -4.37 15.89 1.06
N LYS A 190 -5.12 16.73 0.31
CA LYS A 190 -6.46 17.20 0.70
C LYS A 190 -7.48 16.07 0.84
N LEU A 191 -7.20 14.89 0.28
CA LEU A 191 -8.06 13.71 0.45
C LEU A 191 -8.11 13.21 1.90
N HIS A 192 -7.15 13.56 2.76
CA HIS A 192 -7.24 13.29 4.20
C HIS A 192 -8.44 13.99 4.85
N SER A 193 -8.90 15.11 4.31
CA SER A 193 -9.97 15.93 4.88
C SER A 193 -11.39 15.53 4.44
N VAL A 194 -11.55 14.54 3.57
CA VAL A 194 -12.85 14.05 3.10
C VAL A 194 -13.10 12.61 3.56
N SER A 195 -14.33 12.11 3.42
CA SER A 195 -14.67 10.72 3.76
C SER A 195 -14.00 9.70 2.83
N THR A 196 -13.93 8.43 3.24
CA THR A 196 -13.39 7.34 2.40
C THR A 196 -14.17 7.21 1.10
N GLU A 197 -15.49 7.31 1.14
CA GLU A 197 -16.38 7.24 -0.03
C GLU A 197 -16.09 8.39 -1.00
N THR A 198 -15.94 9.61 -0.47
CA THR A 198 -15.64 10.79 -1.28
C THR A 198 -14.28 10.67 -1.96
N ALA A 199 -13.26 10.21 -1.23
CA ALA A 199 -11.93 9.99 -1.78
C ALA A 199 -11.94 8.89 -2.86
N ALA A 200 -12.59 7.76 -2.59
CA ALA A 200 -12.72 6.66 -3.56
C ALA A 200 -13.44 7.11 -4.83
N ALA A 201 -14.58 7.80 -4.70
CA ALA A 201 -15.33 8.33 -5.84
C ALA A 201 -14.50 9.35 -6.65
N PHE A 202 -13.68 10.18 -5.99
CA PHE A 202 -12.74 11.07 -6.69
C PHE A 202 -11.75 10.27 -7.55
N ILE A 203 -11.17 9.20 -7.02
CA ILE A 203 -10.20 8.35 -7.72
C ILE A 203 -10.87 7.59 -8.88
N GLU A 204 -12.01 6.94 -8.64
CA GLU A 204 -12.71 6.12 -9.65
C GLU A 204 -13.27 6.93 -10.82
N ARG A 205 -13.57 8.21 -10.63
CA ARG A 205 -13.96 9.12 -11.73
C ARG A 205 -12.80 9.44 -12.67
N GLN A 206 -11.56 9.18 -12.29
CA GLN A 206 -10.42 9.44 -13.16
C GLN A 206 -10.29 8.34 -14.21
N ARG A 207 -10.26 8.74 -15.48
CA ARG A 207 -10.01 7.83 -16.60
C ARG A 207 -8.78 6.95 -16.34
N GLY A 208 -8.98 5.63 -16.36
CA GLY A 208 -7.92 4.64 -16.15
C GLY A 208 -7.67 4.25 -14.68
N LEU A 209 -8.47 4.77 -13.74
CA LEU A 209 -8.51 4.32 -12.36
C LEU A 209 -9.86 3.66 -12.09
N GLY A 210 -9.87 2.65 -11.21
CA GLY A 210 -11.08 1.94 -10.80
C GLY A 210 -10.97 1.47 -9.35
N ALA A 211 -11.88 0.58 -8.94
CA ALA A 211 -12.01 0.14 -7.55
C ALA A 211 -10.68 -0.34 -6.92
N TRP A 212 -9.86 -1.10 -7.65
CA TRP A 212 -8.53 -1.51 -7.18
C TRP A 212 -7.64 -0.32 -6.81
N SER A 213 -7.54 0.68 -7.69
CA SER A 213 -6.71 1.86 -7.47
C SER A 213 -7.25 2.75 -6.35
N ALA A 214 -8.58 2.86 -6.21
CA ALA A 214 -9.20 3.54 -5.09
C ALA A 214 -8.90 2.84 -3.76
N GLY A 215 -8.98 1.50 -3.72
CA GLY A 215 -8.58 0.70 -2.57
C GLY A 215 -7.11 0.93 -2.19
N VAL A 216 -6.18 0.91 -3.14
CA VAL A 216 -4.75 1.20 -2.90
C VAL A 216 -4.55 2.61 -2.33
N VAL A 217 -5.17 3.63 -2.92
CA VAL A 217 -5.02 5.02 -2.43
C VAL A 217 -5.62 5.19 -1.04
N CYS A 218 -6.80 4.60 -0.77
CA CYS A 218 -7.41 4.66 0.56
C CYS A 218 -6.55 3.92 1.60
N PHE A 219 -6.13 2.69 1.28
CA PHE A 219 -5.44 1.83 2.22
C PHE A 219 -4.01 2.30 2.49
N GLU A 220 -3.24 2.58 1.44
CA GLU A 220 -1.83 2.92 1.55
C GLU A 220 -1.60 4.43 1.70
N GLY A 221 -2.41 5.26 1.04
CA GLY A 221 -2.23 6.73 1.07
C GLY A 221 -2.96 7.39 2.22
N LEU A 222 -4.20 6.98 2.51
CA LEU A 222 -5.04 7.60 3.53
C LEU A 222 -5.10 6.81 4.84
N GLY A 223 -4.60 5.58 4.85
CA GLY A 223 -4.61 4.71 6.03
C GLY A 223 -5.99 4.15 6.40
N ARG A 224 -6.88 4.05 5.41
CA ARG A 224 -8.31 3.74 5.51
C ARG A 224 -8.60 2.40 4.83
N TYR A 225 -9.23 1.48 5.55
CA TYR A 225 -9.40 0.10 5.10
C TYR A 225 -10.85 -0.25 4.71
N GLU A 226 -11.76 0.74 4.66
CA GLU A 226 -13.17 0.55 4.29
C GLU A 226 -13.36 0.24 2.81
N ARG A 227 -12.36 0.53 1.97
CA ARG A 227 -12.32 0.10 0.57
C ARG A 227 -11.38 -1.06 0.36
N GLY A 228 -11.96 -2.16 -0.10
CA GLY A 228 -11.25 -3.37 -0.49
C GLY A 228 -10.46 -3.23 -1.79
N LEU A 229 -9.50 -4.14 -1.97
CA LEU A 229 -8.63 -4.20 -3.16
C LEU A 229 -9.31 -4.95 -4.32
N VAL A 230 -10.54 -4.58 -4.67
CA VAL A 230 -11.34 -5.25 -5.72
C VAL A 230 -10.60 -5.24 -7.05
N GLY A 231 -10.39 -6.40 -7.66
CA GLY A 231 -9.63 -6.57 -8.89
C GLY A 231 -8.13 -6.81 -8.69
N ASP A 232 -7.66 -6.93 -7.44
CA ASP A 232 -6.28 -7.34 -7.18
C ASP A 232 -6.00 -8.72 -7.78
N LEU A 233 -4.88 -8.86 -8.48
CA LEU A 233 -4.54 -10.08 -9.20
C LEU A 233 -4.44 -11.31 -8.27
N SER A 234 -4.00 -11.13 -7.03
CA SER A 234 -3.93 -12.23 -6.06
C SER A 234 -5.31 -12.65 -5.60
N LEU A 235 -6.24 -11.70 -5.43
CA LEU A 235 -7.65 -12.00 -5.14
C LEU A 235 -8.36 -12.66 -6.34
N VAL A 236 -8.09 -12.19 -7.56
CA VAL A 236 -8.59 -12.84 -8.79
C VAL A 236 -8.11 -14.28 -8.86
N LYS A 237 -6.82 -14.54 -8.63
CA LYS A 237 -6.27 -15.90 -8.62
C LYS A 237 -6.86 -16.76 -7.51
N LEU A 238 -6.99 -16.22 -6.30
CA LEU A 238 -7.60 -16.91 -5.17
C LEU A 238 -9.05 -17.30 -5.50
N MET A 239 -9.87 -16.33 -5.89
CA MET A 239 -11.27 -16.58 -6.23
C MET A 239 -11.40 -17.53 -7.43
N SER A 240 -10.52 -17.43 -8.42
CA SER A 240 -10.51 -18.36 -9.56
C SER A 240 -10.25 -19.80 -9.12
N ARG A 241 -9.34 -20.01 -8.16
CA ARG A 241 -9.08 -21.32 -7.57
C ARG A 241 -10.27 -21.85 -6.77
N LEU A 242 -10.97 -20.99 -6.04
CA LEU A 242 -12.18 -21.35 -5.30
C LEU A 242 -13.36 -21.69 -6.23
N ARG A 243 -13.48 -21.00 -7.37
CA ARG A 243 -14.58 -21.17 -8.32
C ARG A 243 -14.31 -22.20 -9.42
N GLY A 244 -13.08 -22.70 -9.56
CA GLY A 244 -12.70 -23.64 -10.63
C GLY A 244 -12.62 -23.03 -12.03
N ARG A 245 -12.82 -21.72 -12.19
CA ARG A 245 -12.70 -20.97 -13.46
C ARG A 245 -11.98 -19.64 -13.25
N TRP A 246 -11.50 -19.03 -14.32
CA TRP A 246 -11.03 -17.65 -14.23
C TRP A 246 -12.21 -16.73 -13.88
N VAL A 247 -11.99 -15.80 -12.96
CA VAL A 247 -12.97 -14.77 -12.62
C VAL A 247 -12.53 -13.41 -13.16
N GLU A 248 -13.50 -12.60 -13.52
CA GLU A 248 -13.29 -11.21 -13.88
C GLU A 248 -12.98 -10.36 -12.64
N ALA A 249 -12.24 -9.27 -12.84
CA ALA A 249 -11.73 -8.45 -11.74
C ALA A 249 -12.82 -7.90 -10.80
N HIS A 250 -14.00 -7.57 -11.35
CA HIS A 250 -15.12 -7.05 -10.56
C HIS A 250 -15.76 -8.12 -9.65
N GLU A 251 -15.66 -9.40 -10.01
CA GLU A 251 -16.24 -10.50 -9.23
C GLU A 251 -15.58 -10.62 -7.85
N THR A 252 -14.32 -10.19 -7.69
CA THR A 252 -13.63 -10.25 -6.39
C THR A 252 -14.25 -9.32 -5.34
N ALA A 253 -15.19 -8.45 -5.71
CA ALA A 253 -16.00 -7.72 -4.73
C ALA A 253 -16.80 -8.68 -3.84
N GLU A 254 -17.28 -9.81 -4.38
CA GLU A 254 -17.98 -10.85 -3.62
C GLU A 254 -17.10 -11.45 -2.53
N LEU A 255 -15.81 -11.63 -2.83
CA LEU A 255 -14.84 -12.17 -1.87
C LEU A 255 -14.65 -11.23 -0.68
N LEU A 256 -14.80 -9.92 -0.88
CA LEU A 256 -14.55 -8.89 0.11
C LEU A 256 -15.81 -8.43 0.85
N ALA A 257 -16.99 -8.62 0.26
CA ALA A 257 -18.27 -8.20 0.81
C ALA A 257 -18.54 -8.66 2.25
N PRO A 258 -18.21 -9.91 2.67
CA PRO A 258 -18.45 -10.38 4.04
C PRO A 258 -17.71 -9.58 5.13
N TYR A 259 -16.65 -8.85 4.76
CA TYR A 259 -15.81 -8.13 5.70
C TYR A 259 -16.27 -6.68 5.95
N GLY A 260 -17.23 -6.16 5.17
CA GLY A 260 -17.78 -4.81 5.35
C GLY A 260 -16.70 -3.73 5.37
N GLU A 261 -16.68 -2.92 6.43
CA GLU A 261 -15.69 -1.85 6.65
C GLU A 261 -14.25 -2.37 6.72
N TRP A 262 -14.02 -3.67 6.88
CA TRP A 262 -12.69 -4.26 6.96
C TRP A 262 -12.13 -4.70 5.60
N GLY A 263 -12.82 -4.41 4.49
CA GLY A 263 -12.51 -4.95 3.16
C GLY A 263 -11.05 -4.79 2.70
N GLY A 264 -10.39 -3.67 3.01
CA GLY A 264 -8.98 -3.44 2.71
C GLY A 264 -8.05 -4.34 3.51
N LEU A 265 -8.31 -4.50 4.82
CA LEU A 265 -7.56 -5.40 5.69
C LEU A 265 -7.83 -6.86 5.33
N ALA A 266 -9.08 -7.24 5.08
CA ALA A 266 -9.43 -8.57 4.60
C ALA A 266 -8.71 -8.89 3.29
N GLY A 267 -8.64 -7.95 2.35
CA GLY A 267 -7.83 -8.09 1.13
C GLY A 267 -6.37 -8.42 1.44
N LEU A 268 -5.72 -7.68 2.34
CA LEU A 268 -4.36 -7.97 2.79
C LEU A 268 -4.23 -9.40 3.36
N TYR A 269 -5.11 -9.80 4.27
CA TYR A 269 -5.05 -11.13 4.89
C TYR A 269 -5.36 -12.26 3.90
N LEU A 270 -6.30 -12.07 2.97
CA LEU A 270 -6.58 -13.03 1.89
C LEU A 270 -5.36 -13.22 0.99
N THR A 271 -4.71 -12.13 0.57
CA THR A 271 -3.52 -12.22 -0.28
C THR A 271 -2.32 -12.85 0.44
N THR A 272 -2.10 -12.51 1.71
CA THR A 272 -1.06 -13.14 2.54
C THR A 272 -1.35 -14.62 2.75
N GLY A 273 -2.58 -14.99 3.11
CA GLY A 273 -2.99 -16.37 3.32
C GLY A 273 -2.84 -17.22 2.07
N PHE A 274 -3.25 -16.68 0.92
CA PHE A 274 -3.11 -17.35 -0.37
C PHE A 274 -1.63 -17.56 -0.75
N ALA A 275 -0.79 -16.54 -0.56
CA ALA A 275 0.65 -16.63 -0.83
C ALA A 275 1.38 -17.65 0.08
N HIS A 276 0.88 -17.85 1.30
CA HIS A 276 1.42 -18.78 2.28
C HIS A 276 0.73 -20.17 2.29
N GLY A 277 -0.25 -20.40 1.41
CA GLY A 277 -0.97 -21.68 1.34
C GLY A 277 -1.84 -21.97 2.58
N LEU A 278 -2.28 -20.93 3.28
CA LEU A 278 -3.09 -21.05 4.50
C LEU A 278 -4.59 -21.12 4.23
N ILE A 279 -5.00 -20.85 2.99
CA ILE A 279 -6.39 -20.91 2.57
C ILE A 279 -6.66 -22.31 2.03
N PRO A 280 -7.64 -23.05 2.58
CA PRO A 280 -8.08 -24.32 1.99
C PRO A 280 -8.60 -24.07 0.57
N LEU A 281 -8.06 -24.79 -0.40
CA LEU A 281 -8.46 -24.71 -1.80
C LEU A 281 -8.91 -26.09 -2.29
N PRO A 282 -9.81 -26.16 -3.29
CA PRO A 282 -10.13 -27.42 -3.95
C PRO A 282 -8.86 -28.15 -4.45
N GLU A 283 -8.87 -29.48 -4.35
CA GLU A 283 -7.74 -30.35 -4.73
C GLU A 283 -7.37 -30.21 -6.21
N GLU A 284 -8.38 -30.09 -7.07
CA GLU A 284 -8.17 -29.89 -8.50
C GLU A 284 -7.57 -28.51 -8.78
N ARG A 285 -6.35 -28.51 -9.34
CA ARG A 285 -5.78 -27.32 -9.97
C ARG A 285 -6.24 -27.29 -11.42
N PRO A 286 -7.06 -26.32 -11.84
CA PRO A 286 -7.36 -26.15 -13.26
C PRO A 286 -6.05 -25.94 -14.03
N VAL A 287 -5.88 -26.74 -15.08
CA VAL A 287 -4.60 -26.97 -15.80
C VAL A 287 -4.00 -25.67 -16.34
N ARG A 288 -4.86 -24.73 -16.76
CA ARG A 288 -4.54 -23.34 -17.09
C ARG A 288 -5.84 -22.55 -17.00
N PHE A 289 -5.81 -21.39 -16.34
CA PHE A 289 -6.82 -20.38 -16.58
C PHE A 289 -6.42 -19.63 -17.86
N PRO A 290 -7.13 -19.78 -18.99
CA PRO A 290 -6.88 -18.93 -20.14
C PRO A 290 -7.06 -17.48 -19.67
N ARG A 291 -6.01 -16.66 -19.80
CA ARG A 291 -6.13 -15.23 -19.50
C ARG A 291 -7.13 -14.64 -20.50
N PRO A 292 -8.10 -13.81 -20.08
CA PRO A 292 -8.91 -13.02 -20.99
C PRO A 292 -7.99 -12.23 -21.92
N SER A 293 -8.38 -12.11 -23.20
CA SER A 293 -7.58 -11.53 -24.29
C SER A 293 -7.32 -10.02 -24.19
N TYR A 294 -7.58 -9.40 -23.03
CA TYR A 294 -7.43 -7.96 -22.79
C TYR A 294 -6.16 -7.60 -22.01
N ALA A 295 -5.04 -8.28 -22.27
CA ALA A 295 -3.72 -7.97 -21.70
C ALA A 295 -2.83 -7.20 -22.68
#